data_AF-A0A168J9Q1-F1
#
_entry.id   AF-A0A168J9Q1-F1
#
_cell.length_a   1.000
_cell.length_b   1.000
_cell.length_c   1.000
_cell.angle_alpha   90.00
_cell.angle_beta   90.00
_cell.angle_gamma   90.00
#
_symmetry.space_group_name_H-M   'P 1'
#
loop_
_entity.id
_entity.type
_entity.pdbx_description
1 polymer ?
#
loop_
_entity_poly.entity_id
_entity_poly.type
_entity_poly.pdbx_seq_one_letter_code
_entity_poly.pdbx_strand_id
1 'polypeptide(L)'
;MDERYRSRNHLEVENTLDLYLLHQPTEGTYEVIKTWPGQERTKGVLVQHIDNSWYPSQISDNSPNVSWTMYFYIVGADYDIQTDLALIPTQHNFFPVPQIFTLIQISRNTTATTPSTTTMSSSPTSTPSSVAAVTSGSNNGNKKLPGWAIAVIVIASLLFIAAVAALIWAYKRYKKRSNTNRRNEASFTSEKPQLGLNSDAHQSSSILSSTDALMIADTFRQFMRKPEWNEELELQKQQQKQGAGGDGTEAGGDATTTTAATTTRSEEERKRLGDQLLERQLKKEGTQVQSIDKFNH
;
A
#
# COMPACT_ATOMS: atom_id res chain seq x y z
N MET A 1 -30.78 -6.44 47.69
CA MET A 1 -29.95 -6.04 46.54
C MET A 1 -29.38 -7.32 45.96
N ASP A 2 -29.93 -7.72 44.83
CA ASP A 2 -29.89 -9.08 44.30
C ASP A 2 -28.55 -9.47 43.66
N GLU A 3 -27.98 -10.60 44.09
CA GLU A 3 -26.86 -11.27 43.41
C GLU A 3 -27.19 -11.71 41.98
N ARG A 4 -28.48 -11.77 41.60
CA ARG A 4 -28.91 -12.13 40.24
C ARG A 4 -28.54 -11.09 39.18
N TYR A 5 -28.14 -9.87 39.55
CA TYR A 5 -27.62 -8.89 38.58
C TYR A 5 -26.13 -9.03 38.29
N ARG A 6 -25.36 -9.79 39.09
CA ARG A 6 -23.92 -9.95 38.87
C ARG A 6 -23.58 -10.95 37.78
N SER A 7 -24.46 -11.93 37.51
CA SER A 7 -24.20 -13.00 36.53
C SER A 7 -24.47 -12.62 35.08
N ARG A 8 -25.19 -11.52 34.78
CA ARG A 8 -25.42 -11.12 33.37
C ARG A 8 -24.22 -10.45 32.72
N ASN A 9 -23.35 -9.81 33.48
CA ASN A 9 -22.17 -9.13 32.93
C ASN A 9 -21.03 -10.10 32.57
N HIS A 10 -21.06 -11.35 33.05
CA HIS A 10 -19.96 -12.30 32.82
C HIS A 10 -20.04 -12.99 31.45
N LEU A 11 -21.22 -13.08 30.83
CA LEU A 11 -21.40 -13.70 29.50
C LEU A 11 -21.11 -12.72 28.36
N GLU A 12 -21.13 -11.41 28.59
CA GLU A 12 -20.81 -10.40 27.56
C GLU A 12 -19.30 -10.29 27.29
N VAL A 13 -18.45 -10.56 28.29
CA VAL A 13 -16.99 -10.49 28.15
C VAL A 13 -16.48 -11.50 27.12
N GLU A 14 -17.13 -12.67 26.99
CA GLU A 14 -16.70 -13.76 26.10
C GLU A 14 -16.78 -13.43 24.60
N ASN A 15 -17.42 -12.33 24.22
CA ASN A 15 -17.62 -11.97 22.83
C ASN A 15 -16.91 -10.69 22.39
N THR A 16 -15.94 -10.22 23.17
CA THR A 16 -15.12 -9.05 22.83
C THR A 16 -13.65 -9.44 22.58
N LEU A 17 -12.99 -8.68 21.73
CA LEU A 17 -11.58 -8.82 21.35
C LEU A 17 -10.87 -7.49 21.57
N ASP A 18 -9.59 -7.58 21.90
CA ASP A 18 -8.72 -6.43 21.93
C ASP A 18 -7.77 -6.49 20.74
N LEU A 19 -7.69 -5.39 19.98
CA LEU A 19 -6.76 -5.22 18.87
C LEU A 19 -5.59 -4.35 19.32
N TYR A 20 -4.39 -4.76 18.95
CA TYR A 20 -3.15 -4.07 19.27
C TYR A 20 -2.37 -3.75 18.00
N LEU A 21 -1.82 -2.55 17.96
CA LEU A 21 -0.80 -2.13 17.02
C LEU A 21 0.55 -2.17 17.73
N LEU A 22 1.44 -3.01 17.24
CA LEU A 22 2.76 -3.24 17.84
C LEU A 22 3.87 -2.75 16.90
N HIS A 23 5.00 -2.39 17.50
CA HIS A 23 6.27 -2.10 16.83
C HIS A 23 7.36 -2.98 17.44
N GLN A 24 8.31 -3.43 16.63
CA GLN A 24 9.38 -4.32 17.09
C GLN A 24 10.74 -3.62 16.92
N PRO A 25 11.17 -2.78 17.87
CA PRO A 25 12.43 -2.04 17.76
C PRO A 25 13.66 -2.96 17.84
N THR A 26 13.55 -4.04 18.63
CA THR A 26 14.59 -5.05 18.81
C THR A 26 14.00 -6.41 18.49
N GLU A 27 14.78 -7.29 17.89
CA GLU A 27 14.33 -8.63 17.54
C GLU A 27 13.74 -9.36 18.77
N GLY A 28 12.51 -9.88 18.65
CA GLY A 28 11.79 -10.56 19.72
C GLY A 28 11.16 -9.67 20.79
N THR A 29 11.32 -8.34 20.75
CA THR A 29 10.69 -7.42 21.72
C THR A 29 9.63 -6.57 21.05
N TYR A 30 8.38 -6.71 21.47
CA TYR A 30 7.26 -5.93 20.95
C TYR A 30 6.89 -4.79 21.90
N GLU A 31 6.68 -3.61 21.33
CA GLU A 31 6.20 -2.42 22.01
C GLU A 31 4.78 -2.10 21.53
N VAL A 32 3.88 -1.77 22.46
CA VAL A 32 2.49 -1.42 22.14
C VAL A 32 2.41 0.05 21.77
N ILE A 33 1.98 0.34 20.53
CA ILE A 33 1.82 1.69 20.02
C ILE A 33 0.37 2.18 20.19
N LYS A 34 -0.61 1.31 19.93
CA LYS A 34 -2.04 1.65 20.03
C LYS A 34 -2.86 0.42 20.40
N THR A 35 -3.95 0.64 21.13
CA THR A 35 -4.88 -0.41 21.54
C THR A 35 -6.31 0.01 21.24
N TRP A 36 -7.10 -0.93 20.75
CA TRP A 36 -8.54 -0.82 20.59
C TRP A 36 -9.21 -1.93 21.40
N PRO A 37 -9.55 -1.67 22.67
CA PRO A 37 -10.13 -2.68 23.53
C PRO A 37 -11.63 -2.90 23.21
N GLY A 38 -12.18 -4.01 23.66
CA GLY A 38 -13.62 -4.26 23.69
C GLY A 38 -14.29 -4.29 22.32
N GLN A 39 -13.56 -4.67 21.26
CA GLN A 39 -14.13 -4.80 19.93
C GLN A 39 -15.08 -6.00 19.89
N GLU A 40 -16.35 -5.77 19.53
CA GLU A 40 -17.29 -6.87 19.40
C GLU A 40 -16.82 -7.87 18.33
N ARG A 41 -16.93 -9.17 18.61
CA ARG A 41 -16.70 -10.26 17.65
C ARG A 41 -17.81 -10.31 16.60
N THR A 42 -17.95 -9.25 15.81
CA THR A 42 -18.83 -9.21 14.66
C THR A 42 -18.02 -9.44 13.39
N LYS A 43 -18.62 -10.11 12.40
CA LYS A 43 -18.04 -10.19 11.07
C LYS A 43 -18.14 -8.81 10.44
N GLY A 44 -17.02 -8.16 10.14
CA GLY A 44 -17.04 -6.81 9.62
C GLY A 44 -15.68 -6.26 9.25
N VAL A 45 -15.66 -4.97 8.96
CA VAL A 45 -14.45 -4.20 8.64
C VAL A 45 -14.32 -3.10 9.69
N LEU A 46 -13.19 -3.09 10.41
CA LEU A 46 -12.83 -1.99 11.30
C LEU A 46 -12.12 -0.92 10.47
N VAL A 47 -12.79 0.20 10.23
CA VAL A 47 -12.19 1.35 9.53
C VAL A 47 -11.61 2.29 10.56
N GLN A 48 -10.31 2.55 10.47
CA GLN A 48 -9.62 3.51 11.33
C GLN A 48 -8.98 4.61 10.51
N HIS A 49 -8.99 5.83 11.06
CA HIS A 49 -8.24 6.93 10.51
C HIS A 49 -6.79 6.88 11.03
N ILE A 50 -5.84 6.99 10.12
CA ILE A 50 -4.42 6.99 10.46
C ILE A 50 -4.07 8.39 10.94
N ASP A 51 -3.51 8.46 12.15
CA ASP A 51 -3.07 9.69 12.79
C ASP A 51 -1.63 9.55 13.32
N ASN A 52 -1.12 10.61 13.92
CA ASN A 52 0.23 10.67 14.47
C ASN A 52 0.50 9.63 15.57
N SER A 53 -0.54 9.06 16.20
CA SER A 53 -0.40 8.08 17.27
C SER A 53 -0.15 6.65 16.75
N TRP A 54 -0.15 6.44 15.43
CA TRP A 54 0.18 5.15 14.81
C TRP A 54 1.69 4.93 14.65
N TYR A 55 2.49 5.97 14.90
CA TYR A 55 3.94 5.94 14.69
C TYR A 55 4.68 5.90 16.03
N PRO A 56 5.75 5.10 16.17
CA PRO A 56 6.55 5.05 17.40
C PRO A 56 7.17 6.40 17.77
N SER A 57 7.53 7.20 16.77
CA SER A 57 8.08 8.54 16.98
C SER A 57 7.61 9.51 15.89
N GLN A 58 7.60 10.80 16.24
CA GLN A 58 7.33 11.86 15.27
C GLN A 58 8.63 12.25 14.56
N ILE A 59 8.58 12.32 13.23
CA ILE A 59 9.69 12.83 12.43
C ILE A 59 9.65 14.36 12.39
N SER A 60 10.82 15.00 12.37
CA SER A 60 10.91 16.46 12.29
C SER A 60 10.49 16.99 10.92
N ASP A 61 10.06 18.24 10.87
CA ASP A 61 9.79 18.91 9.61
C ASP A 61 11.04 18.90 8.70
N ASN A 62 10.82 18.73 7.40
CA ASN A 62 11.84 18.59 6.34
C ASN A 62 12.79 17.39 6.49
N SER A 63 12.49 16.40 7.34
CA SER A 63 13.25 15.14 7.35
C SER A 63 12.95 14.30 6.10
N PRO A 64 13.77 13.29 5.78
CA PRO A 64 13.35 12.24 4.85
C PRO A 64 12.10 11.52 5.36
N ASN A 65 11.35 10.91 4.43
CA ASN A 65 10.24 10.02 4.77
C ASN A 65 10.79 8.77 5.46
N VAL A 66 10.04 8.24 6.42
CA VAL A 66 10.42 7.05 7.20
C VAL A 66 9.39 5.95 6.99
N SER A 67 9.86 4.72 6.80
CA SER A 67 9.03 3.53 6.72
C SER A 67 9.16 2.73 8.02
N TRP A 68 8.03 2.31 8.58
CA TRP A 68 7.95 1.56 9.82
C TRP A 68 7.35 0.17 9.56
N THR A 69 7.99 -0.86 10.11
CA THR A 69 7.43 -2.20 10.15
C THR A 69 6.58 -2.34 11.40
N MET A 70 5.29 -2.52 11.21
CA MET A 70 4.30 -2.59 12.29
C MET A 70 3.60 -3.95 12.26
N TYR A 71 2.97 -4.31 13.37
CA TYR A 71 2.28 -5.58 13.52
C TYR A 71 0.90 -5.37 14.11
N PHE A 72 -0.11 -6.00 13.51
CA PHE A 72 -1.42 -6.12 14.12
C PHE A 72 -1.51 -7.43 14.91
N TYR A 73 -2.08 -7.35 16.10
CA TYR A 73 -2.23 -8.49 16.98
C TYR A 73 -3.59 -8.46 17.65
N ILE A 74 -4.24 -9.63 17.73
CA ILE A 74 -5.62 -9.77 18.18
C ILE A 74 -5.64 -10.79 19.31
N VAL A 75 -6.19 -10.41 20.46
CA VAL A 75 -6.39 -11.33 21.60
C VAL A 75 -7.81 -11.23 22.13
N GLY A 76 -8.18 -12.18 22.99
CA GLY A 76 -9.41 -12.07 23.78
C GLY A 76 -9.36 -10.85 24.70
N ALA A 77 -10.52 -10.26 24.99
CA ALA A 77 -10.61 -9.19 25.96
C ALA A 77 -10.05 -9.63 27.33
N ASP A 78 -9.40 -8.70 28.03
CA ASP A 78 -8.77 -8.89 29.33
C ASP A 78 -7.57 -9.88 29.35
N TYR A 79 -7.10 -10.32 28.19
CA TYR A 79 -5.94 -11.20 28.09
C TYR A 79 -4.63 -10.39 28.15
N ASP A 80 -3.68 -10.82 28.98
CA ASP A 80 -2.35 -10.21 29.04
C ASP A 80 -1.52 -10.56 27.79
N ILE A 81 -1.41 -9.61 26.87
CA ILE A 81 -0.67 -9.77 25.63
C ILE A 81 0.81 -10.08 25.85
N GLN A 82 1.45 -9.59 26.91
CA GLN A 82 2.88 -9.78 27.11
C GLN A 82 3.20 -11.24 27.36
N THR A 83 2.31 -11.94 28.06
CA THR A 83 2.41 -13.38 28.30
C THR A 83 2.34 -14.19 27.00
N ASP A 84 1.44 -13.88 26.06
CA ASP A 84 1.36 -14.63 24.78
C ASP A 84 2.46 -14.24 23.80
N LEU A 85 2.86 -12.96 23.75
CA LEU A 85 3.97 -12.50 22.93
C LEU A 85 5.29 -13.20 23.31
N ALA A 86 5.51 -13.47 24.61
CA ALA A 86 6.66 -14.24 25.09
C ALA A 86 6.65 -15.73 24.68
N LEU A 87 5.49 -16.27 24.31
CA LEU A 87 5.33 -17.66 23.83
C LEU A 87 5.50 -17.80 22.32
N ILE A 88 5.58 -16.70 21.57
CA ILE A 88 5.80 -16.75 20.11
C ILE A 88 7.07 -17.53 19.73
N PRO A 89 8.24 -17.31 20.38
CA PRO A 89 9.45 -18.07 20.04
C PRO A 89 9.33 -19.57 20.32
N THR A 90 8.45 -19.98 21.24
CA THR A 90 8.24 -21.38 21.62
C THR A 90 7.15 -22.06 20.79
N GLN A 91 6.46 -21.33 19.91
CA GLN A 91 5.33 -21.82 19.09
C GLN A 91 4.15 -22.37 19.92
N HIS A 92 4.04 -21.94 21.18
CA HIS A 92 2.96 -22.34 22.10
C HIS A 92 1.96 -21.19 22.34
N ASN A 93 1.86 -20.25 21.41
CA ASN A 93 0.91 -19.14 21.45
C ASN A 93 -0.53 -19.63 21.30
N PHE A 94 -1.44 -19.05 22.09
CA PHE A 94 -2.87 -19.34 22.06
C PHE A 94 -3.59 -18.58 20.95
N PHE A 95 -3.06 -17.42 20.57
CA PHE A 95 -3.61 -16.54 19.55
C PHE A 95 -2.75 -16.57 18.28
N PRO A 96 -3.29 -16.22 17.11
CA PRO A 96 -2.50 -16.13 15.89
C PRO A 96 -1.30 -15.19 16.05
N VAL A 97 -0.18 -15.51 15.41
CA VAL A 97 1.01 -14.66 15.43
C VAL A 97 0.72 -13.25 14.89
N PRO A 98 1.40 -12.21 15.38
CA PRO A 98 1.22 -10.84 14.89
C PRO A 98 1.42 -10.72 13.36
N GLN A 99 0.50 -10.04 12.68
CA GLN A 99 0.54 -9.86 11.24
C GLN A 99 1.29 -8.58 10.86
N ILE A 100 2.35 -8.74 10.06
CA ILE A 100 3.22 -7.65 9.60
C ILE A 100 2.58 -6.77 8.53
N PHE A 101 2.86 -5.47 8.59
CA PHE A 101 2.57 -4.51 7.53
C PHE A 101 3.51 -3.29 7.61
N THR A 102 3.49 -2.44 6.57
CA THR A 102 4.36 -1.26 6.47
C THR A 102 3.56 0.03 6.56
N LEU A 103 3.98 0.93 7.45
CA LEU A 103 3.50 2.32 7.49
C LEU A 103 4.56 3.25 6.91
N ILE A 104 4.11 4.24 6.16
CA ILE A 104 4.97 5.31 5.65
C ILE A 104 4.59 6.59 6.37
N GLN A 105 5.58 7.22 7.00
CA GLN A 105 5.47 8.55 7.61
C GLN A 105 6.13 9.57 6.70
N ILE A 106 5.33 10.52 6.21
CA ILE A 106 5.77 11.56 5.29
C ILE A 106 6.06 12.82 6.10
N SER A 107 7.25 13.40 5.93
CA SER A 107 7.61 14.62 6.64
C SER A 107 6.87 15.83 6.06
N ARG A 108 6.65 16.85 6.88
CA ARG A 108 6.11 18.12 6.40
C ARG A 108 7.24 18.93 5.81
N ASN A 109 7.14 19.29 4.53
CA ASN A 109 8.07 20.24 3.92
C ASN A 109 7.63 21.66 4.25
N THR A 110 8.31 22.31 5.21
CA THR A 110 8.06 23.70 5.62
C THR A 110 8.91 24.71 4.87
N THR A 111 9.77 24.26 3.94
CA THR A 111 10.62 25.15 3.11
C THR A 111 9.81 25.93 2.06
N ALA A 112 8.53 25.63 1.88
CA ALA A 112 7.64 26.37 1.00
C ALA A 112 6.67 27.24 1.80
N THR A 113 6.78 28.55 1.58
CA THR A 113 5.84 29.61 1.97
C THR A 113 6.07 30.19 3.36
N THR A 114 6.90 31.24 3.41
CA THR A 114 6.66 32.35 4.35
C THR A 114 5.24 32.87 4.09
N PRO A 115 4.27 32.71 5.01
CA PRO A 115 3.05 33.46 4.91
C PRO A 115 3.46 34.93 5.04
N SER A 116 3.28 35.70 3.97
CA SER A 116 3.38 37.15 4.07
C SER A 116 2.26 37.57 5.00
N THR A 117 2.61 37.82 6.25
CA THR A 117 1.72 38.37 7.27
C THR A 117 1.09 39.63 6.70
N THR A 118 -0.19 39.57 6.36
CA THR A 118 -1.02 40.75 6.13
C THR A 118 -1.20 41.43 7.47
N THR A 119 -0.23 42.29 7.82
CA THR A 119 -0.35 43.28 8.89
C THR A 119 -1.50 44.21 8.49
N MET A 120 -2.69 44.02 9.07
CA MET A 120 -3.69 45.07 9.07
C MET A 120 -3.20 46.18 9.98
N SER A 121 -2.71 47.24 9.35
CA SER A 121 -2.28 48.47 9.97
C SER A 121 -3.44 49.18 10.68
N SER A 122 -3.27 49.39 11.98
CA SER A 122 -3.77 50.59 12.67
C SER A 122 -2.56 51.30 13.28
N SER A 123 -2.40 52.56 12.88
CA SER A 123 -1.30 53.49 13.20
C SER A 123 -1.61 54.30 14.47
N PRO A 124 -0.73 55.22 14.93
CA PRO A 124 0.74 55.20 15.05
C PRO A 124 1.20 55.57 16.48
N THR A 125 2.51 55.48 16.81
CA THR A 125 3.31 56.56 17.48
C THR A 125 4.67 56.07 18.00
N SER A 126 5.69 56.90 17.72
CA SER A 126 6.99 57.11 18.37
C SER A 126 8.21 56.17 18.13
N THR A 127 9.11 56.76 17.34
CA THR A 127 10.59 56.91 17.48
C THR A 127 11.58 55.85 16.96
N PRO A 128 12.69 56.31 16.32
CA PRO A 128 13.61 55.47 15.55
C PRO A 128 14.91 55.18 16.29
N SER A 129 15.55 54.05 15.96
CA SER A 129 16.99 53.88 16.11
C SER A 129 17.55 53.01 14.98
N SER A 130 18.44 53.64 14.23
CA SER A 130 19.28 53.14 13.15
C SER A 130 20.31 52.11 13.63
N VAL A 131 20.58 51.09 12.81
CA VAL A 131 21.94 50.73 12.38
C VAL A 131 21.88 49.91 11.10
N ALA A 132 22.58 50.39 10.08
CA ALA A 132 22.82 49.72 8.81
C ALA A 132 24.02 48.78 8.95
N ALA A 133 24.00 47.64 8.26
CA ALA A 133 25.22 46.97 7.81
C ALA A 133 24.97 46.20 6.51
N VAL A 134 25.84 46.51 5.55
CA VAL A 134 25.94 46.08 4.17
C VAL A 134 26.57 44.69 4.07
N THR A 135 26.10 43.82 3.15
CA THR A 135 27.00 42.99 2.31
C THR A 135 26.30 42.34 1.10
N SER A 136 26.64 42.88 -0.08
CA SER A 136 27.12 42.22 -1.30
C SER A 136 26.61 40.83 -1.74
N GLY A 137 25.95 40.82 -2.92
CA GLY A 137 26.41 40.09 -4.11
C GLY A 137 26.21 38.58 -4.20
N SER A 138 25.15 38.15 -4.89
CA SER A 138 25.18 36.92 -5.70
C SER A 138 24.14 36.99 -6.83
N ASN A 139 24.65 37.24 -8.04
CA ASN A 139 23.89 37.26 -9.29
C ASN A 139 23.63 35.82 -9.75
N ASN A 140 22.50 35.24 -9.35
CA ASN A 140 21.92 34.09 -10.05
C ASN A 140 20.52 34.47 -10.51
N GLY A 141 20.38 34.63 -11.83
CA GLY A 141 19.20 35.14 -12.52
C GLY A 141 18.00 34.20 -12.45
N ASN A 142 17.43 34.05 -11.26
CA ASN A 142 16.08 33.55 -11.07
C ASN A 142 15.15 34.67 -11.54
N LYS A 143 14.68 34.59 -12.79
CA LYS A 143 13.66 35.51 -13.31
C LYS A 143 12.39 35.29 -12.49
N LYS A 144 12.29 36.01 -11.37
CA LYS A 144 11.08 36.07 -10.56
C LYS A 144 9.97 36.48 -11.52
N LEU A 145 9.02 35.56 -11.72
CA LEU A 145 7.88 35.81 -12.58
C LEU A 145 7.21 37.09 -12.07
N PRO A 146 6.89 38.03 -12.97
CA PRO A 146 6.24 39.26 -12.56
C PRO A 146 5.00 38.95 -11.73
N GLY A 147 4.70 39.76 -10.70
CA GLY A 147 3.53 39.53 -9.85
C GLY A 147 2.20 39.43 -10.62
N TRP A 148 2.12 40.00 -11.83
CA TRP A 148 0.97 39.89 -12.72
C TRP A 148 0.84 38.54 -13.43
N ALA A 149 1.92 37.77 -13.59
CA ALA A 149 1.89 36.48 -14.28
C ALA A 149 1.07 35.43 -13.52
N ILE A 150 1.07 35.50 -12.18
CA ILE A 150 0.27 34.62 -11.33
C ILE A 150 -1.23 34.81 -11.61
N ALA A 151 -1.68 36.06 -11.77
CA ALA A 151 -3.08 36.36 -12.07
C ALA A 151 -3.51 35.78 -13.43
N VAL A 152 -2.64 35.85 -14.45
CA VAL A 152 -2.92 35.30 -15.78
C VAL A 152 -3.06 33.77 -15.74
N ILE A 153 -2.21 33.08 -14.97
CA ILE A 153 -2.27 31.63 -14.81
C ILE A 153 -3.59 31.21 -14.16
N VAL A 154 -4.04 31.91 -13.11
CA VAL A 154 -5.32 31.60 -12.43
C VAL A 154 -6.50 31.76 -13.38
N ILE A 155 -6.55 32.84 -14.16
CA ILE A 155 -7.60 33.07 -15.16
C ILE A 155 -7.59 31.95 -16.22
N ALA A 156 -6.40 31.55 -16.70
CA ALA A 156 -6.26 30.46 -17.65
C ALA A 156 -6.72 29.11 -17.07
N SER A 157 -6.39 28.80 -15.81
CA SER A 157 -6.86 27.58 -15.13
C SER A 157 -8.38 27.55 -14.94
N LEU A 158 -9.01 28.69 -14.61
CA LEU A 158 -10.46 28.78 -14.48
C LEU A 158 -11.16 28.57 -15.83
N LEU A 159 -10.63 29.15 -16.91
CA LEU A 159 -11.14 28.92 -18.27
C LEU A 159 -11.00 27.45 -18.69
N PHE A 160 -9.89 26.81 -18.34
CA PHE A 160 -9.67 25.39 -18.64
C PHE A 160 -10.67 24.48 -17.91
N ILE A 161 -10.90 24.71 -16.61
CA ILE A 161 -11.87 23.93 -15.84
C ILE A 161 -13.29 24.14 -16.39
N ALA A 162 -13.66 25.37 -16.75
CA ALA A 162 -14.95 25.66 -17.36
C ALA A 162 -15.12 24.95 -18.72
N ALA A 163 -14.08 24.91 -19.55
CA ALA A 163 -14.08 24.21 -20.83
C ALA A 163 -14.24 22.68 -20.65
N VAL A 164 -13.54 22.08 -19.68
CA VAL A 164 -13.67 20.65 -19.38
C VAL A 164 -15.07 20.32 -18.85
N ALA A 165 -15.63 21.15 -17.97
CA ALA A 165 -16.99 20.99 -17.48
C ALA A 165 -18.03 21.09 -18.62
N ALA A 166 -17.86 22.05 -19.53
CA ALA A 166 -18.70 22.19 -20.72
C ALA A 166 -18.59 20.98 -21.65
N LEU A 167 -17.38 20.42 -21.83
CA LEU A 167 -17.14 19.22 -22.65
C LEU A 167 -17.85 17.99 -22.05
N ILE A 168 -17.71 17.76 -20.74
CA ILE A 168 -18.38 16.65 -20.05
C ILE A 168 -19.91 16.79 -20.15
N TRP A 169 -20.42 18.01 -19.99
CA TRP A 169 -21.85 18.30 -20.12
C TRP A 169 -22.35 18.06 -21.56
N ALA A 170 -21.60 18.50 -22.58
CA ALA A 170 -21.92 18.29 -23.98
C ALA A 170 -21.90 16.78 -24.35
N TYR A 171 -20.91 16.03 -23.85
CA TYR A 171 -20.82 14.59 -24.08
C TYR A 171 -21.99 13.82 -23.47
N LYS A 172 -22.38 14.17 -22.23
CA LYS A 172 -23.59 13.63 -21.59
C LYS A 172 -24.85 13.98 -22.38
N ARG A 173 -24.96 15.20 -22.90
CA ARG A 173 -26.12 15.66 -23.68
C ARG A 173 -26.23 14.96 -25.03
N TYR A 174 -25.10 14.70 -25.70
CA TYR A 174 -25.07 13.93 -26.94
C TYR A 174 -25.46 12.46 -26.73
N LYS A 175 -24.96 11.82 -25.66
CA LYS A 175 -25.27 10.41 -25.37
C LYS A 175 -26.76 10.20 -25.04
N LYS A 176 -27.42 11.16 -24.37
CA LYS A 176 -28.85 11.04 -24.02
C LYS A 176 -29.78 11.08 -25.25
N ARG A 177 -29.36 11.68 -26.38
CA ARG A 177 -30.17 11.69 -27.62
C ARG A 177 -30.10 10.38 -28.41
N SER A 178 -29.01 9.61 -28.29
CA SER A 178 -28.83 8.37 -29.06
C SER A 178 -29.78 7.23 -28.63
N ASN A 179 -30.14 7.13 -27.35
CA ASN A 179 -30.99 6.03 -26.86
C ASN A 179 -32.49 6.18 -27.14
N THR A 180 -32.96 7.30 -27.70
CA THR A 180 -34.39 7.47 -27.98
C THR A 180 -34.81 6.87 -29.32
N ASN A 181 -33.88 6.62 -30.24
CA ASN A 181 -34.19 6.03 -31.56
C ASN A 181 -34.28 4.49 -31.56
N ARG A 182 -33.95 3.79 -30.46
CA ARG A 182 -34.05 2.32 -30.39
C ARG A 182 -35.34 1.78 -29.77
N ARG A 183 -36.31 2.65 -29.41
CA ARG A 183 -37.60 2.21 -28.86
C ARG A 183 -38.77 2.21 -29.85
N ASN A 184 -38.55 2.65 -31.10
CA ASN A 184 -39.62 2.70 -32.11
C ASN A 184 -39.53 1.57 -33.15
N GLU A 185 -38.62 0.60 -32.99
CA GLU A 185 -38.41 -0.48 -33.97
C GLU A 185 -38.48 -1.90 -33.33
N ALA A 186 -39.19 -2.03 -32.21
CA ALA A 186 -39.48 -3.32 -31.59
C ALA A 186 -40.98 -3.44 -31.27
N SER A 187 -41.80 -3.17 -32.29
CA SER A 187 -43.20 -3.57 -32.33
C SER A 187 -43.40 -4.30 -33.64
N PHE A 188 -43.28 -5.62 -33.63
CA PHE A 188 -44.14 -6.59 -34.32
C PHE A 188 -43.53 -8.00 -34.18
N THR A 189 -44.42 -8.97 -33.93
CA THR A 189 -44.17 -10.42 -33.77
C THR A 189 -43.61 -10.81 -32.39
N SER A 190 -44.10 -11.82 -31.69
CA SER A 190 -45.22 -12.74 -31.89
C SER A 190 -45.50 -13.39 -30.53
N GLU A 191 -46.76 -13.65 -30.26
CA GLU A 191 -47.29 -14.31 -29.07
C GLU A 191 -46.63 -15.66 -28.78
N LYS A 192 -46.38 -15.94 -27.50
CA LYS A 192 -46.73 -17.24 -26.90
C LYS A 192 -46.83 -17.12 -25.36
N PRO A 193 -47.98 -17.43 -24.75
CA PRO A 193 -48.12 -17.53 -23.30
C PRO A 193 -47.74 -18.94 -22.84
N GLN A 194 -47.12 -19.08 -21.67
CA GLN A 194 -47.57 -19.98 -20.60
C GLN A 194 -46.63 -20.03 -19.39
N LEU A 195 -47.28 -19.94 -18.21
CA LEU A 195 -46.99 -20.63 -16.94
C LEU A 195 -45.57 -20.40 -16.38
N GLY A 196 -45.37 -19.53 -15.38
CA GLY A 196 -46.03 -19.58 -14.08
C GLY A 196 -45.20 -20.44 -13.13
N LEU A 197 -44.24 -19.83 -12.43
CA LEU A 197 -43.75 -20.30 -11.13
C LEU A 197 -43.13 -19.10 -10.40
N ASN A 198 -43.82 -18.71 -9.32
CA ASN A 198 -43.40 -17.71 -8.36
C ASN A 198 -42.11 -18.14 -7.64
N SER A 199 -41.22 -17.19 -7.45
CA SER A 199 -40.24 -17.20 -6.36
C SER A 199 -39.99 -15.76 -5.95
N ASP A 200 -40.89 -15.27 -5.10
CA ASP A 200 -40.70 -14.11 -4.26
C ASP A 200 -39.61 -14.42 -3.23
N ALA A 201 -38.40 -13.91 -3.47
CA ALA A 201 -37.40 -13.73 -2.44
C ALA A 201 -36.54 -12.51 -2.82
N HIS A 202 -36.93 -11.36 -2.26
CA HIS A 202 -36.10 -10.18 -1.99
C HIS A 202 -34.99 -9.87 -3.03
N GLN A 203 -35.38 -9.21 -4.12
CA GLN A 203 -34.44 -8.45 -4.93
C GLN A 203 -33.99 -7.21 -4.17
N SER A 204 -33.05 -7.39 -3.26
CA SER A 204 -32.12 -6.32 -2.89
C SER A 204 -31.47 -5.84 -4.19
N SER A 205 -31.71 -4.59 -4.55
CA SER A 205 -31.13 -3.94 -5.73
C SER A 205 -29.60 -4.00 -5.65
N SER A 206 -29.02 -5.05 -6.24
CA SER A 206 -27.58 -5.17 -6.44
C SER A 206 -27.15 -3.96 -7.26
N ILE A 207 -26.34 -3.10 -6.64
CA ILE A 207 -25.75 -1.89 -7.23
C ILE A 207 -24.89 -2.23 -8.46
N LEU A 208 -24.54 -3.50 -8.64
CA LEU A 208 -23.87 -4.03 -9.80
C LEU A 208 -24.88 -4.78 -10.66
N SER A 209 -25.09 -4.27 -11.88
CA SER A 209 -25.79 -4.98 -12.94
C SER A 209 -25.19 -6.39 -13.09
N SER A 210 -25.99 -7.40 -13.38
CA SER A 210 -25.52 -8.78 -13.60
C SER A 210 -24.43 -8.86 -14.67
N THR A 211 -24.45 -7.94 -15.65
CA THR A 211 -23.37 -7.74 -16.62
C THR A 211 -22.06 -7.25 -15.98
N ASP A 212 -22.10 -6.30 -15.04
CA ASP A 212 -20.89 -5.80 -14.38
C ASP A 212 -20.28 -6.85 -13.46
N ALA A 213 -21.10 -7.64 -12.77
CA ALA A 213 -20.63 -8.73 -11.94
C ALA A 213 -19.86 -9.79 -12.77
N LEU A 214 -20.36 -10.12 -13.97
CA LEU A 214 -19.66 -11.02 -14.91
C LEU A 214 -18.32 -10.42 -15.36
N MET A 215 -18.29 -9.12 -15.67
CA MET A 215 -17.08 -8.44 -16.12
C MET A 215 -16.01 -8.36 -15.02
N ILE A 216 -16.41 -8.07 -13.78
CA ILE A 216 -15.52 -8.03 -12.61
C ILE A 216 -14.99 -9.43 -12.29
N ALA A 217 -15.83 -10.46 -12.36
CA ALA A 217 -15.42 -11.84 -12.11
C ALA A 217 -14.38 -12.33 -13.14
N ASP A 218 -14.53 -11.96 -14.41
CA ASP A 218 -13.57 -12.35 -15.46
C ASP A 218 -12.23 -11.62 -15.31
N THR A 219 -12.27 -10.35 -14.90
CA THR A 219 -11.07 -9.57 -14.58
C THR A 219 -10.30 -10.22 -13.41
N PHE A 220 -11.02 -10.68 -12.38
CA PHE A 220 -10.40 -11.35 -11.23
C PHE A 220 -9.78 -12.71 -11.61
N ARG A 221 -10.44 -13.46 -12.49
CA ARG A 221 -9.88 -14.72 -13.03
C ARG A 221 -8.63 -14.50 -13.86
N GLN A 222 -8.57 -13.43 -14.63
CA GLN A 222 -7.36 -13.06 -15.38
C GLN A 222 -6.22 -12.68 -14.45
N PHE A 223 -6.50 -11.95 -13.36
CA PHE A 223 -5.48 -11.58 -12.37
C PHE A 223 -5.00 -12.77 -11.53
N MET A 224 -5.88 -13.74 -11.27
CA MET A 224 -5.56 -14.97 -10.52
C MET A 224 -4.97 -16.09 -11.39
N ARG A 225 -5.05 -15.98 -12.72
CA ARG A 225 -4.21 -16.81 -13.59
C ARG A 225 -2.78 -16.34 -13.38
N LYS A 226 -1.95 -17.24 -12.84
CA LYS A 226 -0.52 -16.99 -12.64
C LYS A 226 0.05 -16.47 -13.97
N PRO A 227 0.78 -15.33 -13.97
CA PRO A 227 1.40 -14.84 -15.19
C PRO A 227 2.33 -15.92 -15.76
N GLU A 228 2.22 -16.17 -17.08
CA GLU A 228 2.91 -17.25 -17.81
C GLU A 228 4.44 -17.20 -17.78
N TRP A 229 5.04 -16.19 -17.13
CA TRP A 229 6.50 -16.02 -17.00
C TRP A 229 7.23 -17.27 -16.46
N ASN A 230 6.51 -18.17 -15.78
CA ASN A 230 7.10 -19.36 -15.16
C ASN A 230 7.25 -20.55 -16.13
N GLU A 231 6.51 -20.58 -17.24
CA GLU A 231 6.58 -21.69 -18.20
C GLU A 231 7.84 -21.61 -19.09
N GLU A 232 8.27 -20.40 -19.46
CA GLU A 232 9.49 -20.19 -20.25
C GLU A 232 10.75 -20.62 -19.47
N LEU A 233 10.77 -20.39 -18.16
CA LEU A 233 11.88 -20.80 -17.29
C LEU A 233 11.94 -22.34 -17.13
N GLU A 234 10.79 -23.02 -17.08
CA GLU A 234 10.75 -24.48 -17.03
C GLU A 234 11.18 -25.11 -18.35
N LEU A 235 10.78 -24.55 -19.49
CA LEU A 235 11.22 -24.99 -20.81
C LEU A 235 12.73 -24.84 -21.00
N GLN A 236 13.31 -23.73 -20.52
CA GLN A 236 14.76 -23.50 -20.60
C GLN A 236 15.53 -24.49 -19.71
N LYS A 237 14.98 -24.85 -18.54
CA LYS A 237 15.55 -25.86 -17.64
C LYS A 237 15.45 -27.28 -18.20
N GLN A 238 14.40 -27.59 -18.96
CA GLN A 238 14.28 -28.87 -19.66
C GLN A 238 15.24 -28.98 -20.85
N GLN A 239 15.47 -27.91 -21.62
CA GLN A 239 16.46 -27.91 -22.69
C GLN A 239 17.90 -28.08 -22.16
N GLN A 240 18.25 -27.50 -21.01
CA GLN A 240 19.56 -27.72 -20.40
C GLN A 240 19.78 -29.16 -19.90
N LYS A 241 18.72 -29.87 -19.49
CA LYS A 241 18.83 -31.27 -19.05
C LYS A 241 19.02 -32.27 -20.19
N GLN A 242 18.64 -31.94 -21.42
CA GLN A 242 18.78 -32.84 -22.57
C GLN A 242 20.14 -32.71 -23.29
N GLY A 243 20.96 -31.71 -22.94
CA GLY A 243 22.29 -31.50 -23.54
C GLY A 243 23.47 -32.18 -22.84
N ALA A 244 23.26 -32.83 -21.68
CA ALA A 244 24.34 -33.43 -20.88
C ALA A 244 24.31 -34.97 -20.86
N GLY A 245 23.83 -35.58 -21.95
CA GLY A 245 23.92 -37.03 -22.19
C GLY A 245 25.14 -37.35 -23.03
N GLY A 246 26.30 -37.50 -22.40
CA GLY A 246 27.55 -37.82 -23.08
C GLY A 246 28.55 -38.52 -22.17
N ASP A 247 28.55 -39.85 -22.30
CA ASP A 247 29.64 -40.79 -22.04
C ASP A 247 29.75 -41.39 -20.63
N GLY A 248 30.09 -42.69 -20.63
CA GLY A 248 29.82 -43.64 -19.58
C GLY A 248 30.83 -43.65 -18.45
N THR A 249 30.58 -44.45 -17.42
CA THR A 249 31.30 -45.70 -17.15
C THR A 249 30.71 -46.37 -15.91
N GLU A 250 30.43 -47.66 -16.03
CA GLU A 250 30.02 -48.57 -14.96
C GLU A 250 31.15 -48.73 -13.91
N ALA A 251 30.81 -48.69 -12.62
CA ALA A 251 31.37 -49.58 -11.59
C ALA A 251 30.65 -49.36 -10.26
N GLY A 252 30.11 -50.44 -9.69
CA GLY A 252 29.43 -50.44 -8.41
C GLY A 252 30.34 -50.07 -7.24
N GLY A 253 29.74 -49.64 -6.14
CA GLY A 253 30.45 -49.38 -4.91
C GLY A 253 29.67 -48.54 -3.93
N ASP A 254 29.00 -49.24 -3.02
CA ASP A 254 28.86 -48.94 -1.60
C ASP A 254 28.25 -47.60 -1.14
N ALA A 255 27.14 -47.75 -0.42
CA ALA A 255 26.43 -46.69 0.23
C ALA A 255 27.07 -46.41 1.60
N THR A 256 27.89 -45.37 1.73
CA THR A 256 28.20 -44.74 3.03
C THR A 256 28.76 -43.34 2.83
N THR A 257 28.04 -42.34 3.36
CA THR A 257 28.54 -41.03 3.85
C THR A 257 29.19 -40.07 2.85
N THR A 258 28.58 -38.89 2.63
CA THR A 258 29.19 -37.54 2.72
C THR A 258 28.20 -36.50 2.15
N THR A 259 27.44 -35.84 3.02
CA THR A 259 26.49 -34.77 2.66
C THR A 259 26.84 -33.51 3.45
N ALA A 260 27.91 -32.80 3.05
CA ALA A 260 28.25 -31.50 3.64
C ALA A 260 29.10 -30.58 2.73
N ALA A 261 29.77 -31.09 1.69
CA ALA A 261 30.74 -30.30 0.93
C ALA A 261 30.23 -29.70 -0.40
N THR A 262 29.03 -30.08 -0.88
CA THR A 262 28.56 -29.65 -2.22
C THR A 262 27.71 -28.37 -2.21
N THR A 263 27.22 -27.93 -1.05
CA THR A 263 26.33 -26.75 -0.94
C THR A 263 27.06 -25.43 -1.14
N THR A 264 28.32 -25.31 -0.71
CA THR A 264 29.06 -24.04 -0.74
C THR A 264 29.41 -23.58 -2.16
N ARG A 265 29.71 -24.50 -3.07
CA ARG A 265 30.05 -24.18 -4.47
C ARG A 265 28.85 -23.62 -5.25
N SER A 266 27.64 -24.08 -4.94
CA SER A 266 26.40 -23.59 -5.56
C SER A 266 26.07 -22.15 -5.18
N GLU A 267 26.48 -21.70 -3.99
CA GLU A 267 26.11 -20.38 -3.49
C GLU A 267 26.99 -19.26 -4.08
N GLU A 268 28.27 -19.54 -4.29
CA GLU A 268 29.19 -18.61 -4.96
C GLU A 268 28.79 -18.36 -6.43
N GLU A 269 28.32 -19.39 -7.13
CA GLU A 269 27.82 -19.23 -8.51
C GLU A 269 26.54 -18.37 -8.56
N ARG A 270 25.64 -18.54 -7.57
CA ARG A 270 24.43 -17.70 -7.48
C ARG A 270 24.77 -16.24 -7.17
N LYS A 271 25.77 -15.99 -6.31
CA LYS A 271 26.25 -14.62 -6.03
C LYS A 271 26.84 -13.98 -7.28
N ARG A 272 27.70 -14.70 -8.02
CA ARG A 272 28.29 -14.21 -9.28
C ARG A 272 27.25 -13.86 -10.34
N LEU A 273 26.21 -14.68 -10.48
CA LEU A 273 25.11 -14.40 -11.42
C LEU A 273 24.27 -13.20 -11.00
N GLY A 274 24.02 -13.05 -9.69
CA GLY A 274 23.33 -11.88 -9.13
C GLY A 274 24.07 -10.58 -9.44
N ASP A 275 25.38 -10.56 -9.22
CA ASP A 275 26.22 -9.37 -9.46
C ASP A 275 26.25 -8.99 -10.95
N GLN A 276 26.35 -9.97 -11.86
CA GLN A 276 26.33 -9.70 -13.30
C GLN A 276 24.99 -9.13 -13.79
N LEU A 277 23.86 -9.57 -13.21
CA LEU A 277 22.54 -9.03 -13.55
C LEU A 277 22.38 -7.59 -13.08
N LEU A 278 22.86 -7.30 -11.87
CA LEU A 278 22.86 -5.96 -11.30
C LEU A 278 23.70 -5.00 -12.15
N GLU A 279 24.91 -5.43 -12.54
CA GLU A 279 25.81 -4.63 -13.39
C GLU A 279 25.19 -4.35 -14.77
N ARG A 280 24.51 -5.34 -15.37
CA ARG A 280 23.78 -5.14 -16.64
C ARG A 280 22.65 -4.12 -16.52
N GLN A 281 21.88 -4.14 -15.43
CA GLN A 281 20.81 -3.16 -15.23
C GLN A 281 21.39 -1.76 -15.03
N LEU A 282 22.42 -1.61 -14.19
CA LEU A 282 23.05 -0.32 -13.92
C LEU A 282 23.69 0.28 -15.18
N LYS A 283 24.32 -0.55 -16.01
CA LYS A 283 24.87 -0.13 -17.31
C LYS A 283 23.78 0.29 -18.30
N LYS A 284 22.62 -0.36 -18.28
CA LYS A 284 21.46 0.00 -19.12
C LYS A 284 20.81 1.30 -18.66
N GLU A 285 20.86 1.60 -17.37
CA GLU A 285 20.33 2.84 -16.78
C GLU A 285 21.33 4.01 -16.78
N GLY A 286 22.50 3.84 -17.39
CA GLY A 286 23.52 4.89 -17.48
C GLY A 286 24.13 5.30 -16.13
N THR A 287 23.91 4.50 -15.09
CA THR A 287 24.41 4.77 -13.74
C THR A 287 25.75 4.07 -13.55
N GLN A 288 26.82 4.85 -13.43
CA GLN A 288 28.19 4.36 -13.31
C GLN A 288 28.42 3.83 -11.88
N VAL A 289 28.72 2.54 -11.74
CA VAL A 289 29.01 1.91 -10.44
C VAL A 289 30.47 2.20 -10.09
N GLN A 290 30.70 3.03 -9.08
CA GLN A 290 32.03 3.16 -8.47
C GLN A 290 32.19 2.01 -7.46
N SER A 291 33.14 1.10 -7.71
CA SER A 291 33.52 0.08 -6.73
C SER A 291 34.22 0.77 -5.56
N ILE A 292 33.59 0.72 -4.38
CA ILE A 292 34.22 1.17 -3.15
C ILE A 292 35.14 0.04 -2.71
N ASP A 293 36.41 0.11 -3.12
CA ASP A 293 37.45 -0.73 -2.54
C ASP A 293 37.55 -0.37 -1.05
N LYS A 294 37.23 -1.34 -0.21
CA LYS A 294 37.34 -1.23 1.24
C LYS A 294 38.81 -0.98 1.58
N PHE A 295 39.11 0.25 1.98
CA PHE A 295 40.31 0.60 2.72
C PHE A 295 40.30 -0.18 4.05
N ASN A 296 41.06 -1.28 4.10
CA ASN A 296 41.48 -1.88 5.36
C ASN A 296 42.68 -1.09 5.85
N HIS A 297 42.57 -0.49 7.03
CA HIS A 297 43.68 0.11 7.77
C HIS A 297 43.66 -0.37 9.21
#